data_AF-A0A944R9U8-F1
#
_entry.id   AF-A0A944R9U8-F1
#
_cell.length_a   1.000
_cell.length_b   1.000
_cell.length_c   1.000
_cell.angle_alpha   90.00
_cell.angle_beta   90.00
_cell.angle_gamma   90.00
#
_symmetry.space_group_name_H-M   'P 1'
#
loop_
_entity.id
_entity.type
_entity.pdbx_description
1 polymer ?
#
loop_
_entity_poly.entity_id
_entity_poly.type
_entity_poly.pdbx_seq_one_letter_code
_entity_poly.pdbx_strand_id
1 'polypeptide(L)'
;MQNIEQNESSDLNPASSKLWEIDNLPNRITLFRICLVPIVIASLSLQLIQSYYLFPYHFTLGYVAATIFIIASITDFIDGYIARKRNIVTIFGSFLDPIADKLLVVSSLILLQALDRIPAIIVVILVLRELYITSLRLLATDHGLSVPVGSMGKWKTAVQMIAIPMLMAYDKPFNIPLPTIGISLIYLASIIALYSALEYSLGLLKKLRLHAIKRKLELKAGGTEKSGVKKEEGEEMGPPPPSKPDDNSTNNL
;
A
#
# COMPACT_ATOMS: atom_id res chain seq x y z
N MET A 1 -1.90 30.06 -32.60
CA MET A 1 -1.27 28.89 -31.96
C MET A 1 -0.25 29.25 -30.86
N GLN A 2 0.17 30.52 -30.68
CA GLN A 2 1.14 30.92 -29.65
C GLN A 2 0.56 31.38 -28.29
N ASN A 3 -0.77 31.45 -28.14
CA ASN A 3 -1.41 31.98 -26.93
C ASN A 3 -1.89 30.91 -25.93
N ILE A 4 -1.64 29.62 -26.18
CA ILE A 4 -2.05 28.54 -25.27
C ILE A 4 -0.89 28.14 -24.34
N GLU A 5 0.37 28.25 -24.77
CA GLU A 5 1.53 27.83 -23.96
C GLU A 5 1.93 28.84 -22.86
N GLN A 6 1.52 30.12 -22.96
CA GLN A 6 1.89 31.13 -21.96
C GLN A 6 0.97 31.17 -20.74
N ASN A 7 -0.20 30.53 -20.77
CA ASN A 7 -1.17 30.59 -19.67
C ASN A 7 -1.01 29.43 -18.64
N GLU A 8 -0.15 28.45 -18.92
CA GLU A 8 0.07 27.29 -18.02
C GLU A 8 1.20 27.54 -17.00
N SER A 9 2.06 28.53 -17.24
CA SER A 9 3.24 28.80 -16.41
C SER A 9 3.02 29.87 -15.32
N SER A 10 1.90 30.59 -15.33
CA SER A 10 1.59 31.67 -14.36
C SER A 10 0.82 31.22 -13.11
N ASP A 11 0.30 29.99 -13.07
CA ASP A 11 -0.60 29.52 -12.00
C ASP A 11 0.06 28.53 -11.01
N LEU A 12 1.39 28.34 -11.10
CA LEU A 12 2.10 27.50 -10.14
C LEU A 12 2.27 28.23 -8.80
N ASN A 13 1.30 28.03 -7.91
CA ASN A 13 1.43 28.33 -6.49
C ASN A 13 2.83 27.85 -6.00
N PRO A 14 3.64 28.69 -5.33
CA PRO A 14 4.97 28.29 -4.86
C PRO A 14 4.97 27.07 -3.92
N ALA A 15 3.81 26.71 -3.35
CA ALA A 15 3.62 25.45 -2.64
C ALA A 15 3.52 24.22 -3.57
N SER A 16 2.99 24.35 -4.79
CA SER A 16 2.86 23.25 -5.75
C SER A 16 4.20 22.88 -6.41
N SER A 17 5.05 23.86 -6.71
CA SER A 17 6.39 23.62 -7.27
C SER A 17 7.29 22.84 -6.30
N LYS A 18 7.17 23.09 -4.99
CA LYS A 18 7.83 22.31 -3.93
C LYS A 18 7.37 20.85 -3.83
N LEU A 19 6.13 20.53 -4.24
CA LEU A 19 5.60 19.16 -4.21
C LEU A 19 6.21 18.26 -5.29
N TRP A 20 6.65 18.86 -6.40
CA TRP A 20 7.30 18.20 -7.54
C TRP A 20 8.83 18.28 -7.50
N GLU A 21 9.38 18.90 -6.46
CA GLU A 21 10.81 19.15 -6.34
C GLU A 21 11.56 17.82 -6.11
N ILE A 22 12.32 17.43 -7.13
CA ILE A 22 13.06 16.16 -7.20
C ILE A 22 14.24 16.17 -6.22
N ASP A 23 14.80 17.34 -5.90
CA ASP A 23 16.06 17.43 -5.16
C ASP A 23 15.89 17.56 -3.64
N ASN A 24 15.00 16.73 -3.09
CA ASN A 24 14.78 16.58 -1.66
C ASN A 24 15.53 15.36 -1.12
N LEU A 25 16.05 15.47 0.11
CA LEU A 25 16.85 14.41 0.76
C LEU A 25 16.18 13.02 0.73
N PRO A 26 14.86 12.86 0.98
CA PRO A 26 14.18 11.57 0.83
C PRO A 26 14.18 11.03 -0.60
N ASN A 27 14.01 11.89 -1.61
CA ASN A 27 13.94 11.46 -3.00
C ASN A 27 15.29 10.98 -3.55
N ARG A 28 16.39 11.65 -3.15
CA ARG A 28 17.74 11.21 -3.51
C ARG A 28 18.03 9.79 -3.03
N ILE A 29 17.45 9.41 -1.89
CA ILE A 29 17.66 8.10 -1.30
C ILE A 29 16.77 7.04 -1.96
N THR A 30 15.50 7.36 -2.24
CA THR A 30 14.65 6.47 -3.06
C THR A 30 15.28 6.23 -4.43
N LEU A 31 15.81 7.27 -5.10
CA LEU A 31 16.55 7.16 -6.36
C LEU A 31 17.81 6.31 -6.21
N PHE A 32 18.60 6.53 -5.15
CA PHE A 32 19.76 5.69 -4.85
C PHE A 32 19.37 4.21 -4.75
N ARG A 33 18.28 3.88 -4.04
CA ARG A 33 17.80 2.50 -3.93
C ARG A 33 17.39 1.92 -5.28
N ILE A 34 16.67 2.71 -6.09
CA ILE A 34 16.30 2.31 -7.45
C ILE A 34 17.54 1.99 -8.29
N CYS A 35 18.64 2.74 -8.13
CA CYS A 35 19.90 2.45 -8.79
C CYS A 35 20.59 1.17 -8.26
N LEU A 36 20.38 0.79 -6.99
CA LEU A 36 20.93 -0.45 -6.43
C LEU A 36 20.23 -1.71 -6.96
N VAL A 37 18.93 -1.64 -7.29
CA VAL A 37 18.15 -2.80 -7.76
C VAL A 37 18.78 -3.46 -9.01
N PRO A 38 19.10 -2.72 -10.10
CA PRO A 38 19.79 -3.28 -11.25
C PRO A 38 21.12 -3.94 -10.92
N ILE A 39 21.86 -3.43 -9.92
CA ILE A 39 23.16 -3.98 -9.52
C ILE A 39 22.97 -5.34 -8.85
N VAL A 40 21.97 -5.46 -7.95
CA VAL A 40 21.61 -6.75 -7.34
C VAL A 40 21.18 -7.76 -8.41
N ILE A 41 20.33 -7.32 -9.35
CA ILE A 41 19.88 -8.14 -10.49
C ILE A 41 21.07 -8.60 -11.31
N ALA A 42 21.95 -7.68 -11.72
CA ALA A 42 23.12 -8.01 -12.53
C ALA A 42 24.06 -9.00 -11.81
N SER A 43 24.32 -8.80 -10.50
CA SER A 43 25.17 -9.68 -9.72
C SER A 43 24.63 -11.11 -9.62
N LEU A 44 23.31 -11.26 -9.51
CA LEU A 44 22.66 -12.58 -9.51
C LEU A 44 22.55 -13.17 -10.93
N SER A 45 22.27 -12.35 -11.94
CA SER A 45 22.19 -12.78 -13.34
C SER A 45 23.54 -13.25 -13.88
N LEU A 46 24.64 -12.62 -13.47
CA LEU A 46 26.00 -13.08 -13.82
C LEU A 46 26.29 -14.48 -13.25
N GLN A 47 25.71 -14.83 -12.09
CA GLN A 47 25.82 -16.19 -11.53
C GLN A 47 25.00 -17.24 -12.30
N LEU A 48 24.04 -16.83 -13.14
CA LEU A 48 23.32 -17.77 -14.01
C LEU A 48 24.16 -18.17 -15.23
N ILE A 49 25.18 -17.38 -15.57
CA ILE A 49 26.03 -17.65 -16.73
C ILE A 49 26.97 -18.80 -16.37
N GLN A 50 26.73 -19.97 -16.96
CA GLN A 50 27.59 -21.14 -16.85
C GLN A 50 28.85 -20.97 -17.70
N SER A 51 29.75 -20.09 -17.25
CA SER A 51 31.06 -19.86 -17.86
C SER A 51 32.16 -20.29 -16.89
N TYR A 52 33.14 -21.03 -17.40
CA TYR A 52 34.31 -21.47 -16.63
C TYR A 52 35.05 -20.30 -15.95
N TYR A 53 35.12 -19.14 -16.62
CA TYR A 53 35.77 -17.95 -16.08
C TYR A 53 35.00 -17.29 -14.93
N LEU A 54 33.68 -17.41 -14.92
CA LEU A 54 32.82 -16.78 -13.90
C LEU A 54 32.68 -17.65 -12.65
N PHE A 55 32.72 -18.98 -12.80
CA PHE A 55 32.55 -19.95 -11.72
C PHE A 55 33.24 -19.60 -10.38
N PRO A 56 34.55 -19.25 -10.33
CA PRO A 56 35.21 -18.91 -9.07
C PRO A 56 34.66 -17.65 -8.38
N TYR A 57 34.00 -16.77 -9.14
CA TYR A 57 33.42 -15.53 -8.64
C TYR A 57 31.96 -15.67 -8.19
N HIS A 58 31.32 -16.85 -8.32
CA HIS A 58 29.90 -17.00 -7.97
C HIS A 58 29.62 -16.65 -6.50
N PHE A 59 30.47 -17.12 -5.57
CA PHE A 59 30.34 -16.79 -4.15
C PHE A 59 30.55 -15.29 -3.92
N THR A 60 31.56 -14.69 -4.55
CA THR A 60 31.83 -13.24 -4.45
C THR A 60 30.64 -12.42 -4.94
N LEU A 61 30.07 -12.77 -6.09
CA LEU A 61 28.86 -12.13 -6.64
C LEU A 61 27.65 -12.33 -5.73
N GLY A 62 27.53 -13.49 -5.08
CA GLY A 62 26.51 -13.77 -4.07
C GLY A 62 26.61 -12.86 -2.86
N TYR A 63 27.83 -12.71 -2.32
CA TYR A 63 28.12 -11.78 -1.22
C TYR A 63 27.89 -10.32 -1.61
N VAL A 64 28.31 -9.89 -2.81
CA VAL A 64 28.05 -8.54 -3.32
C VAL A 64 26.56 -8.26 -3.41
N ALA A 65 25.78 -9.19 -3.98
CA ALA A 65 24.33 -9.07 -4.04
C ALA A 65 23.70 -8.97 -2.64
N ALA A 66 24.12 -9.83 -1.71
CA ALA A 66 23.65 -9.84 -0.33
C ALA A 66 23.95 -8.52 0.40
N THR A 67 25.18 -8.00 0.28
CA THR A 67 25.59 -6.75 0.92
C THR A 67 24.81 -5.57 0.36
N ILE A 68 24.66 -5.47 -0.96
CA ILE A 68 23.91 -4.37 -1.58
C ILE A 68 22.42 -4.45 -1.20
N PHE A 69 21.84 -5.65 -1.18
CA PHE A 69 20.46 -5.85 -0.74
C PHE A 69 20.27 -5.40 0.71
N ILE A 70 21.19 -5.76 1.62
CA ILE A 70 21.14 -5.34 3.03
C ILE A 70 21.23 -3.82 3.15
N ILE A 71 22.16 -3.18 2.42
CA ILE A 71 22.29 -1.72 2.41
C ILE A 71 20.98 -1.08 1.93
N ALA A 72 20.46 -1.52 0.78
CA ALA A 72 19.20 -1.01 0.22
C ALA A 72 18.02 -1.13 1.21
N SER A 73 17.96 -2.26 1.93
CA SER A 73 16.94 -2.57 2.94
C SER A 73 17.04 -1.70 4.19
N ILE A 74 18.26 -1.49 4.70
CA ILE A 74 18.49 -0.67 5.90
C ILE A 74 18.22 0.81 5.59
N THR A 75 18.67 1.27 4.44
CA THR A 75 18.43 2.63 3.96
C THR A 75 16.92 2.92 3.91
N ASP A 76 16.09 2.00 3.40
CA ASP A 76 14.62 2.16 3.45
C ASP A 76 14.06 2.39 4.85
N PHE A 77 14.48 1.54 5.79
CA PHE A 77 13.97 1.62 7.14
C PHE A 77 14.33 2.95 7.81
N ILE A 78 15.57 3.41 7.63
CA ILE A 78 16.08 4.64 8.23
C ILE A 78 15.40 5.86 7.60
N ASP A 79 15.25 5.91 6.29
CA ASP A 79 14.71 7.09 5.61
C ASP A 79 13.20 7.19 5.74
N GLY A 80 12.49 6.07 5.73
CA GLY A 80 11.09 6.03 6.11
C GLY A 80 10.88 6.54 7.53
N TYR A 81 11.82 6.29 8.46
CA TYR A 81 11.76 6.84 9.81
C TYR A 81 12.03 8.35 9.85
N ILE A 82 13.05 8.84 9.14
CA ILE A 82 13.42 10.26 9.10
C ILE A 82 12.35 11.10 8.40
N ALA A 83 11.82 10.62 7.27
CA ALA A 83 10.77 11.31 6.50
C ALA A 83 9.49 11.49 7.34
N ARG A 84 9.06 10.44 8.06
CA ARG A 84 7.92 10.51 8.99
C ARG A 84 8.14 11.52 10.12
N LYS A 85 9.38 11.69 10.59
CA LYS A 85 9.72 12.64 11.66
C LYS A 85 9.78 14.09 11.17
N ARG A 86 10.11 14.32 9.90
CA ARG A 86 10.27 15.67 9.32
C ARG A 86 9.06 16.19 8.56
N ASN A 87 7.99 15.38 8.38
CA ASN A 87 6.79 15.73 7.59
C ASN A 87 7.11 16.19 6.14
N ILE A 88 8.24 15.77 5.58
CA ILE A 88 8.63 16.07 4.20
C ILE A 88 8.21 14.87 3.35
N VAL A 89 7.04 14.98 2.71
CA VAL A 89 6.50 13.96 1.81
C VAL A 89 6.35 14.58 0.43
N THR A 90 7.16 14.14 -0.54
CA THR A 90 6.98 14.49 -1.94
C THR A 90 6.08 13.45 -2.62
N ILE A 91 5.27 13.88 -3.59
CA ILE A 91 4.34 13.01 -4.32
C ILE A 91 5.12 11.93 -5.08
N PHE A 92 6.23 12.33 -5.70
CA PHE A 92 7.11 11.46 -6.47
C PHE A 92 7.81 10.40 -5.61
N GLY A 93 8.40 10.80 -4.48
CA GLY A 93 9.05 9.87 -3.55
C GLY A 93 8.06 8.89 -2.92
N SER A 94 6.88 9.37 -2.53
CA SER A 94 5.80 8.53 -1.98
C SER A 94 5.29 7.47 -2.96
N PHE A 95 5.36 7.73 -4.27
CA PHE A 95 4.94 6.78 -5.29
C PHE A 95 6.04 5.78 -5.65
N LEU A 96 7.29 6.26 -5.77
CA LEU A 96 8.43 5.42 -6.14
C LEU A 96 8.86 4.46 -5.03
N ASP A 97 8.74 4.84 -3.76
CA ASP A 97 9.25 4.06 -2.63
C ASP A 97 8.59 2.66 -2.53
N PRO A 98 7.24 2.51 -2.59
CA PRO A 98 6.59 1.20 -2.63
C PRO A 98 6.87 0.38 -3.90
N ILE A 99 7.28 1.03 -4.99
CA ILE A 99 7.64 0.35 -6.25
C ILE A 99 9.05 -0.21 -6.13
N ALA A 100 10.01 0.61 -5.70
CA ALA A 100 11.40 0.22 -5.54
C ALA A 100 11.56 -0.96 -4.57
N ASP A 101 10.86 -0.93 -3.44
CA ASP A 101 10.84 -2.01 -2.45
C ASP A 101 10.38 -3.35 -3.06
N LYS A 102 9.27 -3.32 -3.79
CA LYS A 102 8.74 -4.53 -4.44
C LYS A 102 9.64 -5.02 -5.56
N LEU A 103 10.19 -4.12 -6.36
CA LEU A 103 11.11 -4.50 -7.44
C LEU A 103 12.31 -5.24 -6.85
N LEU A 104 12.94 -4.70 -5.81
CA LEU A 104 14.10 -5.32 -5.16
C LEU A 104 13.78 -6.73 -4.65
N VAL A 105 12.70 -6.89 -3.90
CA VAL A 105 12.34 -8.18 -3.28
C VAL A 105 11.87 -9.19 -4.33
N VAL A 106 10.98 -8.79 -5.24
CA VAL A 106 10.42 -9.68 -6.26
C VAL A 106 11.48 -10.14 -7.25
N SER A 107 12.34 -9.23 -7.74
CA SER A 107 13.43 -9.61 -8.65
C SER A 107 14.41 -10.56 -7.98
N SER A 108 14.71 -10.32 -6.69
CA SER A 108 15.58 -11.19 -5.90
C SER A 108 15.00 -12.59 -5.75
N LEU A 109 13.71 -12.73 -5.41
CA LEU A 109 13.07 -14.04 -5.29
C LEU A 109 13.08 -14.81 -6.62
N ILE A 110 12.78 -14.14 -7.72
CA ILE A 110 12.79 -14.76 -9.07
C ILE A 110 14.19 -15.24 -9.43
N LEU A 111 15.22 -14.42 -9.25
CA LEU A 111 16.59 -14.80 -9.58
C LEU A 111 17.15 -15.88 -8.64
N LEU A 112 16.77 -15.86 -7.36
CA LEU A 112 17.12 -16.93 -6.43
C LEU A 112 16.45 -18.26 -6.80
N GLN A 113 15.23 -18.24 -7.35
CA GLN A 113 14.63 -19.44 -7.93
C GLN A 113 15.37 -19.88 -9.19
N ALA A 114 15.74 -18.95 -10.08
CA ALA A 114 16.49 -19.28 -11.29
C ALA A 114 17.88 -19.89 -10.98
N LEU A 115 18.45 -19.57 -9.81
CA LEU A 115 19.67 -20.18 -9.26
C LEU A 115 19.41 -21.49 -8.49
N ASP A 116 18.19 -22.05 -8.56
CA ASP A 116 17.75 -23.25 -7.85
C ASP A 116 17.85 -23.19 -6.31
N ARG A 117 17.77 -21.98 -5.74
CA ARG A 117 17.90 -21.75 -4.29
C ARG A 117 16.56 -21.66 -3.56
N ILE A 118 15.47 -21.45 -4.30
CA ILE A 118 14.10 -21.39 -3.79
C ILE A 118 13.16 -22.17 -4.73
N PRO A 119 12.25 -23.01 -4.21
CA PRO A 119 11.24 -23.66 -5.04
C PRO A 119 10.29 -22.65 -5.70
N ALA A 120 9.98 -22.86 -6.98
CA ALA A 120 9.13 -21.96 -7.76
C ALA A 120 7.76 -21.70 -7.12
N ILE A 121 7.14 -22.72 -6.51
CA ILE A 121 5.84 -22.56 -5.85
C ILE A 121 5.86 -21.53 -4.71
N ILE A 122 6.97 -21.45 -3.97
CA ILE A 122 7.11 -20.51 -2.85
C ILE A 122 7.30 -19.09 -3.38
N VAL A 123 8.07 -18.91 -4.46
CA VAL A 123 8.21 -17.61 -5.12
C VAL A 123 6.87 -17.12 -5.64
N VAL A 124 6.11 -17.98 -6.34
CA VAL A 124 4.77 -17.64 -6.84
C VAL A 124 3.85 -17.19 -5.70
N ILE A 125 3.81 -17.94 -4.59
CA ILE A 125 3.01 -17.58 -3.41
C ILE A 125 3.39 -16.20 -2.88
N LEU A 126 4.69 -15.94 -2.66
CA LEU A 126 5.17 -14.69 -2.09
C LEU A 126 4.87 -13.49 -3.01
N VAL A 127 5.14 -13.63 -4.32
CA VAL A 127 4.91 -12.57 -5.31
C VAL A 127 3.42 -12.26 -5.48
N LEU A 128 2.59 -13.29 -5.71
CA LEU A 128 1.14 -13.10 -5.87
C LEU A 128 0.51 -12.49 -4.62
N ARG A 129 0.92 -12.94 -3.43
CA ARG A 129 0.44 -12.38 -2.16
C ARG A 129 0.80 -10.90 -2.04
N GLU A 130 1.99 -10.49 -2.46
CA GLU A 130 2.43 -9.10 -2.35
C GLU A 130 1.63 -8.17 -3.27
N LEU A 131 1.36 -8.62 -4.49
CA LEU A 131 0.47 -7.94 -5.43
C LEU A 131 -0.96 -7.88 -4.88
N TYR A 132 -1.49 -9.00 -4.39
CA TYR A 132 -2.85 -9.10 -3.85
C TYR A 132 -3.11 -8.13 -2.69
N ILE A 133 -2.24 -8.10 -1.68
CA ILE A 133 -2.41 -7.21 -0.52
C ILE A 133 -2.20 -5.74 -0.89
N THR A 134 -1.31 -5.46 -1.85
CA THR A 134 -1.17 -4.10 -2.40
C THR A 134 -2.48 -3.64 -3.05
N SER A 135 -3.03 -4.45 -3.95
CA SER A 135 -4.26 -4.11 -4.67
C SER A 135 -5.46 -3.97 -3.73
N LEU A 136 -5.59 -4.85 -2.73
CA LEU A 136 -6.63 -4.71 -1.72
C LEU A 136 -6.52 -3.43 -0.91
N ARG A 137 -5.30 -3.03 -0.55
CA ARG A 137 -5.07 -1.78 0.19
C ARG A 137 -5.43 -0.56 -0.65
N LEU A 138 -5.10 -0.59 -1.94
CA LEU A 138 -5.46 0.47 -2.87
C LEU A 138 -6.98 0.61 -2.98
N LEU A 139 -7.69 -0.50 -3.19
CA LEU A 139 -9.15 -0.54 -3.26
C LEU A 139 -9.80 -0.08 -1.94
N ALA A 140 -9.26 -0.49 -0.80
CA ALA A 140 -9.78 -0.07 0.50
C ALA A 140 -9.64 1.45 0.69
N THR A 141 -8.51 2.01 0.28
CA THR A 141 -8.21 3.45 0.38
C THR A 141 -9.14 4.26 -0.53
N ASP A 142 -9.40 3.80 -1.75
CA ASP A 142 -10.34 4.43 -2.69
C ASP A 142 -11.77 4.52 -2.13
N HIS A 143 -12.19 3.52 -1.36
CA HIS A 143 -13.48 3.51 -0.66
C HIS A 143 -13.45 4.19 0.73
N GLY A 144 -12.38 4.90 1.09
CA GLY A 144 -12.25 5.58 2.39
C GLY A 144 -12.17 4.62 3.59
N LEU A 145 -11.89 3.34 3.36
CA LEU A 145 -11.79 2.32 4.39
C LEU A 145 -10.32 2.06 4.71
N SER A 146 -9.88 2.48 5.90
CA SER A 146 -8.56 2.08 6.42
C SER A 146 -8.68 0.84 7.29
N VAL A 147 -8.06 -0.27 6.86
CA VAL A 147 -7.87 -1.47 7.70
C VAL A 147 -6.45 -1.44 8.25
N PRO A 148 -6.25 -1.33 9.57
CA PRO A 148 -4.92 -1.37 10.15
C PRO A 148 -4.27 -2.72 9.84
N VAL A 149 -3.00 -2.70 9.45
CA VAL A 149 -2.23 -3.91 9.16
C VAL A 149 -1.86 -4.56 10.50
N GLY A 150 -2.22 -5.84 10.67
CA GLY A 150 -1.84 -6.63 11.84
C GLY A 150 -0.32 -6.73 12.01
N SER A 151 0.14 -6.87 13.25
CA SER A 151 1.57 -6.98 13.60
C SER A 151 2.28 -8.14 12.89
N MET A 152 1.54 -9.19 12.52
CA MET A 152 2.04 -10.38 11.83
C MET A 152 2.63 -10.05 10.45
N GLY A 153 2.07 -9.04 9.75
CA GLY A 153 2.60 -8.57 8.47
C GLY A 153 3.97 -7.89 8.59
N LYS A 154 4.35 -7.41 9.78
CA LYS A 154 5.70 -6.86 10.03
C LYS A 154 6.72 -7.98 10.17
N TRP A 155 6.35 -9.04 10.88
CA TRP A 155 7.20 -10.21 11.09
C TRP A 155 7.56 -10.92 9.78
N LYS A 156 6.61 -11.07 8.84
CA LYS A 156 6.92 -11.68 7.53
C LYS A 156 8.05 -10.96 6.80
N THR A 157 8.00 -9.62 6.83
CA THR A 157 8.98 -8.76 6.15
C THR A 157 10.33 -8.87 6.83
N ALA A 158 10.39 -8.83 8.17
CA ALA A 158 11.65 -9.01 8.90
C ALA A 158 12.31 -10.37 8.59
N VAL A 159 11.54 -11.46 8.65
CA VAL A 159 12.04 -12.81 8.35
C VAL A 159 12.53 -12.91 6.90
N GLN A 160 11.76 -12.38 5.95
CA GLN A 160 12.10 -12.42 4.52
C GLN A 160 13.36 -11.60 4.19
N MET A 161 13.52 -10.43 4.80
CA MET A 161 14.67 -9.54 4.59
C MET A 161 15.98 -10.12 5.15
N ILE A 162 15.90 -11.05 6.11
CA ILE A 162 17.05 -11.82 6.58
C ILE A 162 17.30 -13.01 5.65
N ALA A 163 16.24 -13.71 5.24
CA ALA A 163 16.34 -14.93 4.44
C ALA A 163 16.97 -14.71 3.05
N ILE A 164 16.59 -13.62 2.38
CA ILE A 164 17.04 -13.32 1.00
C ILE A 164 18.57 -13.16 0.93
N PRO A 165 19.23 -12.29 1.73
CA PRO A 165 20.68 -12.17 1.74
C PRO A 165 21.42 -13.48 2.04
N MET A 166 20.88 -14.32 2.94
CA MET A 166 21.48 -15.62 3.25
C MET A 166 21.46 -16.54 2.02
N LEU A 167 20.36 -16.53 1.27
CA LEU A 167 20.24 -17.27 0.01
C LEU A 167 21.01 -16.63 -1.15
N MET A 168 21.26 -15.32 -1.12
CA MET A 168 22.15 -14.64 -2.09
C MET A 168 23.60 -15.04 -1.88
N ALA A 169 24.09 -15.02 -0.64
CA ALA A 169 25.45 -15.45 -0.31
C ALA A 169 25.65 -16.94 -0.62
N TYR A 170 24.67 -17.79 -0.26
CA TYR A 170 24.63 -19.22 -0.56
C TYR A 170 25.92 -19.98 -0.17
N ASP A 171 26.54 -19.58 0.94
CA ASP A 171 27.80 -20.13 1.43
C ASP A 171 27.69 -20.60 2.88
N LYS A 172 28.74 -21.24 3.41
CA LYS A 172 28.80 -21.75 4.78
C LYS A 172 29.93 -21.11 5.60
N PRO A 173 29.92 -19.78 5.80
CA PRO A 173 30.94 -19.11 6.59
C PRO A 173 30.95 -19.65 8.03
N PHE A 174 32.13 -19.93 8.57
CA PHE A 174 32.30 -20.47 9.93
C PHE A 174 31.45 -21.73 10.21
N ASN A 175 31.20 -22.56 9.19
CA ASN A 175 30.38 -23.77 9.26
C ASN A 175 28.88 -23.52 9.55
N ILE A 176 28.40 -22.28 9.39
CA ILE A 176 26.98 -21.93 9.52
C ILE A 176 26.31 -22.12 8.16
N PRO A 177 25.33 -23.03 8.01
CA PRO A 177 24.73 -23.33 6.71
C PRO A 177 23.70 -22.27 6.29
N LEU A 178 24.17 -21.15 5.72
CA LEU A 178 23.28 -20.06 5.27
C LEU A 178 22.21 -20.53 4.28
N PRO A 179 22.47 -21.44 3.31
CA PRO A 179 21.44 -21.95 2.42
C PRO A 179 20.28 -22.59 3.18
N THR A 180 20.58 -23.46 4.14
CA THR A 180 19.57 -24.19 4.92
C THR A 180 18.76 -23.26 5.80
N ILE A 181 19.42 -22.33 6.49
CA ILE A 181 18.71 -21.37 7.35
C ILE A 181 17.87 -20.43 6.48
N GLY A 182 18.43 -19.92 5.39
CA GLY A 182 17.75 -19.03 4.46
C GLY A 182 16.49 -19.64 3.87
N ILE A 183 16.55 -20.90 3.40
CA ILE A 183 15.36 -21.56 2.85
C ILE A 183 14.31 -21.82 3.94
N SER A 184 14.72 -22.24 5.14
CA SER A 184 13.80 -22.40 6.28
C SER A 184 13.09 -21.09 6.63
N LEU A 185 13.81 -19.97 6.63
CA LEU A 185 13.23 -18.65 6.86
C LEU A 185 12.30 -18.22 5.72
N ILE A 186 12.59 -18.56 4.46
CA ILE A 186 11.67 -18.30 3.33
C ILE A 186 10.36 -19.09 3.49
N TYR A 187 10.41 -20.35 3.91
CA TYR A 187 9.21 -21.13 4.23
C TYR A 187 8.42 -20.51 5.39
N LEU A 188 9.11 -20.10 6.46
CA LEU A 188 8.46 -19.41 7.57
C LEU A 188 7.80 -18.11 7.11
N ALA A 189 8.51 -17.29 6.33
CA ALA A 189 7.99 -16.05 5.78
C ALA A 189 6.75 -16.27 4.92
N SER A 190 6.72 -17.33 4.09
CA SER A 190 5.56 -17.63 3.24
C SER A 190 4.32 -18.02 4.03
N ILE A 191 4.48 -18.80 5.11
CA ILE A 191 3.38 -19.16 6.02
C ILE A 191 2.83 -17.91 6.71
N ILE A 192 3.70 -17.07 7.27
CA ILE A 192 3.31 -15.81 7.93
C ILE A 192 2.63 -14.87 6.92
N ALA A 193 3.14 -14.82 5.68
CA ALA A 193 2.60 -13.98 4.62
C ALA A 193 1.17 -14.37 4.23
N LEU A 194 0.89 -15.68 4.12
CA LEU A 194 -0.43 -16.22 3.83
C LEU A 194 -1.40 -15.96 4.98
N TYR A 195 -0.99 -16.25 6.22
CA TYR A 195 -1.81 -15.98 7.40
C TYR A 195 -2.19 -14.50 7.51
N SER A 196 -1.19 -13.61 7.38
CA SER A 196 -1.42 -12.16 7.41
C SER A 196 -2.31 -11.68 6.26
N ALA A 197 -2.24 -12.32 5.10
CA ALA A 197 -3.10 -11.97 3.97
C ALA A 197 -4.57 -12.33 4.24
N LEU A 198 -4.82 -13.52 4.79
CA LEU A 198 -6.16 -13.97 5.17
C LEU A 198 -6.77 -13.05 6.25
N GLU A 199 -6.01 -12.74 7.29
CA GLU A 199 -6.43 -11.83 8.37
C GLU A 199 -6.85 -10.47 7.81
N TYR A 200 -6.03 -9.88 6.92
CA TYR A 200 -6.32 -8.60 6.29
C TYR A 200 -7.58 -8.65 5.42
N SER A 201 -7.70 -9.65 4.54
CA SER A 201 -8.85 -9.81 3.64
C SER A 201 -10.17 -9.98 4.38
N LEU A 202 -10.18 -10.80 5.45
CA LEU A 202 -11.37 -10.99 6.29
C LEU A 202 -11.74 -9.69 7.01
N GLY A 203 -10.75 -8.97 7.54
CA GLY A 203 -10.97 -7.67 8.18
C GLY A 203 -11.57 -6.64 7.23
N LEU A 204 -11.07 -6.57 5.99
CA LEU A 204 -11.58 -5.68 4.95
C LEU A 204 -13.02 -6.03 4.54
N LEU A 205 -13.29 -7.31 4.28
CA LEU A 205 -14.62 -7.77 3.89
C LEU A 205 -15.68 -7.46 4.96
N LYS A 206 -15.33 -7.63 6.24
CA LYS A 206 -16.21 -7.30 7.37
C LYS A 206 -16.53 -5.80 7.39
N LYS A 207 -15.54 -4.92 7.20
CA LYS A 207 -15.75 -3.47 7.15
C LYS A 207 -16.63 -3.06 5.96
N LEU A 208 -16.40 -3.63 4.78
CA LEU A 208 -17.20 -3.37 3.59
C LEU A 208 -18.68 -3.74 3.80
N ARG A 209 -18.95 -4.93 4.37
CA ARG A 209 -20.32 -5.37 4.68
C ARG A 209 -21.01 -4.45 5.68
N LEU A 210 -20.32 -4.03 6.74
CA LEU A 210 -20.86 -3.10 7.73
C LEU A 210 -21.19 -1.74 7.13
N HIS A 211 -20.32 -1.21 6.27
CA HIS A 211 -20.54 0.05 5.59
C HIS A 211 -21.76 -0.01 4.65
N ALA A 212 -21.92 -1.10 3.91
CA ALA A 212 -23.07 -1.32 3.05
C ALA A 212 -24.40 -1.43 3.82
N ILE A 213 -24.40 -2.10 4.98
CA ILE A 213 -25.59 -2.21 5.85
C ILE A 213 -25.94 -0.84 6.43
N LYS A 214 -24.96 -0.10 6.96
CA LYS A 214 -25.19 1.23 7.55
C LYS A 214 -25.81 2.20 6.53
N ARG A 215 -25.30 2.21 5.30
CA ARG A 215 -25.85 3.02 4.20
C ARG A 215 -27.30 2.68 3.87
N LYS A 216 -27.66 1.37 3.87
CA LYS A 216 -29.06 0.94 3.66
C LYS A 216 -29.99 1.38 4.79
N LEU A 217 -29.50 1.39 6.04
CA LEU A 217 -30.27 1.85 7.20
C LEU A 217 -30.48 3.37 7.16
N GLU A 218 -29.44 4.15 6.85
CA GLU A 218 -29.53 5.60 6.70
C GLU A 218 -30.52 6.00 5.59
N LEU A 219 -30.50 5.30 4.45
CA LEU A 219 -31.47 5.53 3.37
C LEU A 219 -32.92 5.21 3.79
N LYS A 220 -33.14 4.16 4.59
CA LYS A 220 -34.47 3.84 5.14
C LYS A 220 -34.93 4.86 6.18
N ALA A 221 -34.03 5.36 7.02
CA ALA A 221 -34.34 6.38 8.02
C ALA A 221 -34.73 7.72 7.35
N GLY A 222 -33.94 8.21 6.40
CA GLY A 222 -34.22 9.46 5.70
C GLY A 222 -35.42 9.42 4.73
N GLY A 223 -35.84 8.24 4.29
CA GLY A 223 -37.07 8.05 3.52
C GLY A 223 -38.34 8.12 4.37
N THR A 224 -38.27 7.70 5.64
CA THR A 224 -39.41 7.71 6.57
C THR A 224 -39.73 9.13 7.06
N GLU A 225 -38.70 9.95 7.31
CA GLU A 225 -38.87 11.38 7.70
C GLU A 225 -39.60 12.19 6.61
N LYS A 226 -39.21 12.02 5.34
CA LYS A 226 -39.87 12.72 4.21
C LYS A 226 -41.30 12.25 3.94
N SER A 227 -41.66 11.03 4.36
CA SER A 227 -43.01 10.51 4.21
C SER A 227 -43.94 10.87 5.38
N GLY A 228 -43.40 11.19 6.55
CA GLY A 228 -44.15 11.72 7.70
C GLY A 228 -44.58 13.17 7.49
N VAL A 229 -43.66 14.03 7.04
CA VAL A 229 -43.95 15.46 6.77
C VAL A 229 -45.02 15.64 5.69
N LYS A 230 -45.04 14.77 4.66
CA LYS A 230 -46.05 14.83 3.59
C LYS A 230 -47.44 14.35 4.00
N LYS A 231 -47.59 13.64 5.13
CA LYS A 231 -48.89 13.22 5.65
C LYS A 231 -49.50 14.28 6.57
N GLU A 232 -48.68 15.02 7.32
CA GLU A 232 -49.19 16.09 8.19
C GLU A 232 -49.68 17.33 7.40
N GLU A 233 -49.11 17.64 6.24
CA GLU A 233 -49.61 18.74 5.37
C GLU A 233 -50.90 18.40 4.60
N GLY A 234 -51.38 17.15 4.64
CA GLY A 234 -52.53 16.68 3.87
C GLY A 234 -53.84 16.53 4.66
N GLU A 235 -53.85 16.77 5.97
CA GLU A 235 -54.95 16.38 6.87
C GLU A 235 -55.61 17.54 7.65
N GLU A 236 -55.33 18.80 7.31
CA GLU A 236 -56.06 19.98 7.84
C GLU A 236 -56.83 20.74 6.74
N MET A 237 -57.97 20.20 6.29
CA MET A 237 -59.06 21.02 5.78
C MET A 237 -60.40 20.38 6.16
N GLY A 238 -60.72 20.44 7.45
CA GLY A 238 -62.10 20.27 7.91
C GLY A 238 -62.97 21.43 7.40
N PRO A 239 -64.27 21.19 7.08
CA PRO A 239 -65.14 22.23 6.57
C PRO A 239 -65.28 23.38 7.58
N PRO A 240 -65.35 24.64 7.10
CA PRO A 240 -65.42 25.80 7.97
C PRO A 240 -66.67 25.76 8.87
N PRO A 241 -66.57 26.19 10.13
CA PRO A 241 -67.70 26.18 11.05
C PRO A 241 -68.80 27.15 10.60
N PRO A 242 -70.09 26.84 10.87
CA PRO A 242 -71.19 27.70 10.48
C PRO A 242 -71.17 29.02 11.25
N SER A 243 -71.39 30.11 10.51
CA SER A 243 -71.51 31.49 11.00
C SER A 243 -72.64 31.62 12.02
N LYS A 244 -72.34 32.17 13.21
CA LYS A 244 -73.34 32.53 14.23
C LYS A 244 -74.23 33.69 13.76
N PRO A 245 -75.50 33.77 14.20
CA PRO A 245 -76.37 34.89 13.87
C PRO A 245 -75.98 36.13 14.68
N ASP A 246 -76.01 37.29 14.01
CA ASP A 246 -75.84 38.61 14.60
C ASP A 246 -76.98 38.90 15.59
N ASP A 247 -76.65 39.07 16.86
CA ASP A 247 -77.50 39.74 17.84
C ASP A 247 -76.94 41.14 18.04
N ASN A 248 -77.58 42.13 17.41
CA ASN A 248 -77.40 43.53 17.75
C ASN A 248 -78.77 44.16 17.96
N SER A 249 -79.28 44.00 19.17
CA SER A 249 -80.32 44.86 19.71
C SER A 249 -79.75 45.70 20.86
N THR A 250 -79.62 47.01 20.62
CA THR A 250 -80.18 48.12 21.42
C THR A 250 -79.26 49.35 21.50
N ASN A 251 -79.80 50.46 20.96
CA ASN A 251 -79.89 51.81 21.50
C ASN A 251 -78.63 52.52 22.05
N ASN A 252 -78.34 53.70 21.47
CA ASN A 252 -78.66 54.97 22.13
C ASN A 252 -78.36 56.20 21.22
N LEU A 253 -79.36 57.09 21.17
CA LEU A 253 -79.37 58.53 20.82
C LEU A 253 -79.17 58.94 19.35
#